data_AF-A0A2N0ZX51-F1
#
_entry.id   AF-A0A2N0ZX51-F1
#
_cell.length_a   1.000
_cell.length_b   1.000
_cell.length_c   1.000
_cell.angle_alpha   90.00
_cell.angle_beta   90.00
_cell.angle_gamma   90.00
#
_symmetry.space_group_name_H-M   'P 1'
#
loop_
_entity.id
_entity.type
_entity.pdbx_description
1 polymer ?
#
loop_
_entity_poly.entity_id
_entity_poly.type
_entity_poly.pdbx_seq_one_letter_code
_entity_poly.pdbx_strand_id
1 'polypeptide(L)'
;MSIKEDYKRPLNELYEMLTGDSKKLLDNDVKKVWGYFAKWLFVILFSLISIGYLIFLNPYNENFGTWFQRSGSLISVVSILVEVFFIIKLNKLVSVTHPAHLINEIYLFRRFKFILNLSVIVTVLLLVLGTIIWGYGDLFFE
;
A
#
# COMPACT_ATOMS: atom_id res chain seq x y z
N MET A 1 12.73 -30.52 8.46
CA MET A 1 11.82 -29.48 9.01
C MET A 1 10.69 -29.30 8.00
N SER A 2 9.45 -29.54 8.37
CA SER A 2 8.30 -29.43 7.46
C SER A 2 7.85 -27.97 7.40
N ILE A 3 7.83 -27.35 6.22
CA ILE A 3 7.39 -25.96 6.00
C ILE A 3 6.00 -25.68 6.62
N LYS A 4 5.13 -26.71 6.67
CA LYS A 4 3.80 -26.62 7.28
C LYS A 4 3.83 -26.47 8.80
N GLU A 5 4.86 -26.96 9.46
CA GLU A 5 5.03 -26.82 10.92
C GLU A 5 5.50 -25.41 11.28
N ASP A 6 6.43 -24.84 10.50
CA ASP A 6 6.95 -23.49 10.74
C ASP A 6 5.86 -22.40 10.56
N TYR A 7 4.92 -22.62 9.65
CA TYR A 7 3.77 -21.72 9.47
C TYR A 7 2.80 -21.66 10.67
N LYS A 8 2.75 -22.70 11.51
CA LYS A 8 1.85 -22.77 12.67
C LYS A 8 2.46 -22.17 13.94
N ARG A 9 3.79 -21.97 13.97
CA ARG A 9 4.50 -21.46 15.15
C ARG A 9 4.14 -20.00 15.45
N PRO A 10 4.17 -19.55 16.70
CA PRO A 10 4.04 -18.14 17.04
C PRO A 10 5.23 -17.32 16.50
N LEU A 11 5.01 -16.04 16.22
CA LEU A 11 6.04 -15.15 15.64
C LEU A 11 7.29 -15.03 16.52
N ASN A 12 7.14 -15.10 17.85
CA ASN A 12 8.25 -15.00 18.79
C ASN A 12 9.21 -16.19 18.67
N GLU A 13 8.68 -17.42 18.56
CA GLU A 13 9.49 -18.62 18.34
C GLU A 13 10.23 -18.58 16.99
N LEU A 14 9.58 -18.07 15.93
CA LEU A 14 10.22 -17.88 14.63
C LEU A 14 11.39 -16.89 14.72
N TYR A 15 11.26 -15.83 15.53
CA TYR A 15 12.33 -14.87 15.75
C TYR A 15 13.49 -15.47 16.55
N GLU A 16 13.19 -16.28 17.57
CA GLU A 16 14.21 -16.92 18.42
C GLU A 16 15.05 -17.96 17.67
N MET A 17 14.47 -18.64 16.67
CA MET A 17 15.16 -19.59 15.80
C MET A 17 16.21 -18.95 14.88
N LEU A 18 16.23 -17.62 14.76
CA LEU A 18 17.17 -16.91 13.91
C LEU A 18 18.52 -16.72 14.61
N THR A 19 19.59 -16.94 13.86
CA THR A 19 20.96 -16.61 14.27
C THR A 19 21.17 -15.09 14.37
N GLY A 20 22.18 -14.64 15.11
CA GLY A 20 22.41 -13.22 15.39
C GLY A 20 22.50 -12.33 14.15
N ASP A 21 23.13 -12.80 13.08
CA ASP A 21 23.22 -12.06 11.82
C ASP A 21 21.89 -12.01 11.06
N SER A 22 21.12 -13.12 11.07
CA SER A 22 19.79 -13.19 10.48
C SER A 22 18.78 -12.29 11.20
N LYS A 23 18.90 -12.15 12.53
CA LYS A 23 18.09 -11.19 13.31
C LYS A 23 18.36 -9.75 12.90
N LYS A 24 19.63 -9.35 12.75
CA LYS A 24 19.99 -8.00 12.28
C LYS A 24 19.46 -7.69 10.88
N LEU A 25 19.54 -8.67 9.97
CA LEU A 25 18.98 -8.54 8.62
C LEU A 25 17.46 -8.36 8.68
N LEU A 26 16.78 -9.20 9.45
CA LEU A 26 15.33 -9.12 9.63
C LEU A 26 14.89 -7.77 10.21
N ASP A 27 15.58 -7.27 11.25
CA ASP A 27 15.28 -5.97 11.85
C ASP A 27 15.46 -4.83 10.85
N ASN A 28 16.46 -4.92 9.97
CA ASN A 28 16.65 -3.97 8.88
C ASN A 28 15.52 -4.04 7.85
N ASP A 29 15.06 -5.24 7.48
CA ASP A 29 13.97 -5.40 6.53
C ASP A 29 12.63 -4.93 7.12
N VAL A 30 12.38 -5.21 8.40
CA VAL A 30 11.24 -4.64 9.14
C VAL A 30 11.26 -3.10 9.08
N LYS A 31 12.41 -2.47 9.30
CA LYS A 31 12.55 -1.00 9.18
C LYS A 31 12.27 -0.51 7.76
N LYS A 32 12.77 -1.21 6.74
CA LYS A 32 12.51 -0.85 5.33
C LYS A 32 11.02 -0.98 4.98
N VAL A 33 10.36 -2.03 5.42
CA VAL A 33 8.91 -2.23 5.19
C VAL A 33 8.12 -1.09 5.81
N TRP A 34 8.42 -0.71 7.06
CA TRP A 34 7.82 0.47 7.68
C TRP A 34 8.09 1.76 6.91
N GLY A 35 9.31 1.94 6.40
CA GLY A 35 9.66 3.07 5.56
C GLY A 35 8.87 3.10 4.24
N TYR A 36 8.61 1.95 3.63
CA TYR A 36 7.79 1.86 2.42
C TYR A 36 6.32 2.13 2.70
N PHE A 37 5.80 1.64 3.82
CA PHE A 37 4.42 1.94 4.24
C PHE A 37 4.22 3.43 4.54
N ALA A 38 5.16 4.05 5.27
CA ALA A 38 5.12 5.49 5.52
C ALA A 38 5.17 6.32 4.22
N LYS A 39 6.00 5.91 3.25
CA LYS A 39 6.05 6.54 1.93
C LYS A 39 4.76 6.36 1.15
N TRP A 40 4.18 5.16 1.13
CA TRP A 40 2.89 4.88 0.50
C TRP A 40 1.80 5.79 1.07
N LEU A 41 1.69 5.85 2.40
CA LEU A 41 0.70 6.70 3.07
C LEU A 41 0.91 8.18 2.76
N PHE A 42 2.16 8.64 2.82
CA PHE A 42 2.51 10.02 2.50
C PHE A 42 2.10 10.39 1.07
N VAL A 43 2.41 9.53 0.08
CA VAL A 43 2.07 9.81 -1.33
C VAL A 43 0.55 9.84 -1.53
N ILE A 44 -0.21 8.89 -0.94
CA ILE A 44 -1.68 8.92 -1.01
C ILE A 44 -2.24 10.23 -0.44
N LEU A 45 -1.83 10.59 0.78
CA LEU A 45 -2.35 11.80 1.44
C LEU A 45 -1.97 13.07 0.66
N PHE A 46 -0.71 13.15 0.22
CA PHE A 46 -0.23 14.28 -0.57
C PHE A 46 -1.00 14.42 -1.90
N SER A 47 -1.25 13.30 -2.58
CA SER A 47 -2.02 13.30 -3.82
C SER A 47 -3.49 13.69 -3.60
N LEU A 48 -4.14 13.19 -2.56
CA LEU A 48 -5.53 13.56 -2.24
C LEU A 48 -5.64 15.06 -1.90
N ILE A 49 -4.70 15.59 -1.12
CA ILE A 49 -4.65 17.04 -0.81
C ILE A 49 -4.43 17.85 -2.09
N SER A 50 -3.52 17.42 -2.95
CA SER A 50 -3.23 18.10 -4.22
C SER A 50 -4.42 18.09 -5.17
N ILE A 51 -5.15 16.96 -5.24
CA ILE A 51 -6.38 16.85 -6.03
C ILE A 51 -7.48 17.74 -5.43
N GLY A 52 -7.66 17.75 -4.11
CA GLY A 52 -8.60 18.65 -3.43
C GLY A 52 -8.30 20.12 -3.69
N TYR A 53 -7.02 20.50 -3.66
CA TYR A 53 -6.57 21.85 -4.00
C TYR A 53 -6.84 22.20 -5.46
N LEU A 54 -6.61 21.28 -6.39
CA LEU A 54 -6.92 21.44 -7.82
C LEU A 54 -8.41 21.63 -8.08
N ILE A 55 -9.27 20.89 -7.35
CA ILE A 55 -10.73 21.05 -7.42
C ILE A 55 -11.13 22.48 -7.02
N PHE A 56 -10.57 22.98 -5.91
CA PHE A 56 -10.87 24.32 -5.41
C PHE A 56 -10.38 25.44 -6.34
N LEU A 57 -9.19 25.28 -6.93
CA LEU A 57 -8.59 26.31 -7.78
C LEU A 57 -9.34 26.50 -9.11
N ASN A 58 -10.00 25.44 -9.61
CA ASN A 58 -10.77 25.42 -10.86
C ASN A 58 -10.14 26.31 -11.97
N PRO A 59 -8.91 26.00 -12.42
CA PRO A 59 -8.15 26.90 -13.30
C PRO A 59 -8.82 27.16 -14.66
N TYR A 60 -9.71 26.25 -15.08
CA TYR A 60 -10.41 26.33 -16.35
C TYR A 60 -11.77 27.05 -16.24
N ASN A 61 -12.17 27.49 -15.04
CA ASN A 61 -13.48 28.10 -14.77
C ASN A 61 -14.65 27.27 -15.32
N GLU A 62 -14.53 25.95 -15.26
CA GLU A 62 -15.59 25.03 -15.68
C GLU A 62 -16.69 24.96 -14.60
N ASN A 63 -17.84 24.38 -14.93
CA ASN A 63 -18.84 24.05 -13.92
C ASN A 63 -18.19 23.14 -12.86
N PHE A 64 -18.40 23.47 -11.58
CA PHE A 64 -17.85 22.74 -10.45
C PHE A 64 -18.14 21.23 -10.53
N GLY A 65 -19.36 20.83 -10.92
CA GLY A 65 -19.73 19.41 -11.06
C GLY A 65 -18.89 18.69 -12.11
N THR A 66 -18.74 19.29 -13.30
CA THR A 66 -17.90 18.74 -14.38
C THR A 66 -16.42 18.67 -13.99
N TRP A 67 -15.91 19.68 -13.28
CA TRP A 67 -14.53 19.69 -12.81
C TRP A 67 -14.28 18.65 -11.71
N PHE A 68 -15.22 18.52 -10.76
CA PHE A 68 -15.21 17.50 -9.73
C PHE A 68 -15.25 16.09 -10.34
N GLN A 69 -16.07 15.88 -11.36
CA GLN A 69 -16.15 14.61 -12.08
C GLN A 69 -14.78 14.19 -12.65
N ARG A 70 -14.05 15.10 -13.30
CA ARG A 70 -12.71 14.79 -13.84
C ARG A 70 -11.72 14.38 -12.77
N SER A 71 -11.82 14.96 -11.57
CA SER A 71 -10.95 14.62 -10.44
C SER A 71 -11.07 13.15 -10.01
N GLY A 72 -12.23 12.52 -10.22
CA GLY A 72 -12.45 11.10 -9.92
C GLY A 72 -11.47 10.19 -10.67
N SER A 73 -11.19 10.50 -11.94
CA SER A 73 -10.22 9.74 -12.74
C SER A 73 -8.80 9.83 -12.19
N LEU A 74 -8.39 11.00 -11.68
CA LEU A 74 -7.10 11.20 -11.04
C LEU A 74 -6.99 10.39 -9.74
N ILE A 75 -8.04 10.40 -8.91
CA ILE A 75 -8.09 9.61 -7.67
C ILE A 75 -7.92 8.12 -7.98
N SER A 76 -8.65 7.60 -8.97
CA SER A 76 -8.58 6.20 -9.41
C SER A 76 -7.19 5.80 -9.94
N VAL A 77 -6.60 6.63 -10.80
CA VAL A 77 -5.27 6.32 -11.39
C VAL A 77 -4.18 6.39 -10.32
N VAL A 78 -4.20 7.41 -9.48
CA VAL A 78 -3.18 7.58 -8.43
C VAL A 78 -3.25 6.44 -7.41
N SER A 79 -4.45 6.04 -6.97
CA SER A 79 -4.59 4.97 -5.98
C SER A 79 -3.97 3.66 -6.47
N ILE A 80 -4.24 3.28 -7.73
CA ILE A 80 -3.66 2.09 -8.36
C ILE A 80 -2.14 2.22 -8.49
N LEU A 81 -1.65 3.34 -9.02
CA LEU A 81 -0.21 3.52 -9.24
C LEU A 81 0.57 3.41 -7.93
N VAL A 82 0.10 4.08 -6.88
CA VAL A 82 0.77 4.09 -5.57
C VAL A 82 0.76 2.68 -4.95
N GLU A 83 -0.34 1.94 -5.06
CA GLU A 83 -0.41 0.56 -4.59
C GLU A 83 0.52 -0.37 -5.36
N VAL A 84 0.56 -0.27 -6.69
CA VAL A 84 1.44 -1.08 -7.54
C VAL A 84 2.91 -0.85 -7.18
N PHE A 85 3.32 0.41 -7.03
CA PHE A 85 4.69 0.72 -6.60
C PHE A 85 5.01 0.17 -5.21
N PHE A 86 4.06 0.26 -4.27
CA PHE A 86 4.23 -0.29 -2.93
C PHE A 86 4.39 -1.81 -2.93
N ILE A 87 3.52 -2.53 -3.65
CA ILE A 87 3.58 -4.00 -3.79
C ILE A 87 4.89 -4.43 -4.46
N ILE A 88 5.33 -3.75 -5.52
CA ILE A 88 6.60 -4.07 -6.20
C ILE A 88 7.78 -3.90 -5.23
N LYS A 89 7.82 -2.81 -4.45
CA LYS A 89 8.91 -2.56 -3.48
C LYS A 89 8.90 -3.59 -2.36
N LEU A 90 7.73 -4.00 -1.87
CA LEU A 90 7.60 -5.04 -0.86
C LEU A 90 7.99 -6.42 -1.39
N ASN A 91 7.51 -6.80 -2.58
CA ASN A 91 7.87 -8.08 -3.19
C ASN A 91 9.38 -8.17 -3.40
N LYS A 92 10.05 -7.08 -3.79
CA LYS A 92 11.52 -7.05 -3.91
C LYS A 92 12.25 -7.30 -2.58
N LEU A 93 11.66 -6.93 -1.44
CA LEU A 93 12.24 -7.23 -0.12
C LEU A 93 12.00 -8.68 0.29
N VAL A 94 10.85 -9.25 -0.07
CA VAL A 94 10.48 -10.61 0.31
C VAL A 94 11.11 -11.65 -0.63
N SER A 95 11.32 -11.34 -1.91
CA SER A 95 11.76 -12.30 -2.93
C SER A 95 13.28 -12.49 -3.02
N VAL A 96 14.04 -12.31 -1.94
CA VAL A 96 15.49 -12.61 -1.96
C VAL A 96 15.65 -14.12 -1.75
N THR A 97 15.50 -14.84 -2.87
CA THR A 97 15.49 -16.29 -3.08
C THR A 97 16.76 -16.98 -2.56
N HIS A 98 16.97 -17.02 -1.26
CA HIS A 98 17.95 -17.90 -0.64
C HIS A 98 17.20 -18.88 0.28
N PRO A 99 17.30 -20.20 0.08
CA PRO A 99 16.58 -21.20 0.88
C PRO A 99 16.92 -21.15 2.38
N ALA A 100 18.01 -20.47 2.76
CA ALA A 100 18.38 -20.18 4.15
C ALA A 100 17.50 -19.12 4.84
N HIS A 101 16.67 -18.37 4.11
CA HIS A 101 15.85 -17.26 4.63
C HIS A 101 14.34 -17.50 4.64
N LEU A 102 13.88 -18.75 4.41
CA LEU A 102 12.45 -19.09 4.40
C LEU A 102 11.72 -18.64 5.67
N ILE A 103 12.36 -18.77 6.84
CA ILE A 103 11.81 -18.34 8.14
C ILE A 103 11.62 -16.81 8.18
N ASN A 104 12.55 -16.03 7.60
CA ASN A 104 12.45 -14.56 7.53
C ASN A 104 11.27 -14.13 6.64
N GLU A 105 11.10 -14.78 5.49
CA GLU A 105 9.99 -14.49 4.58
C GLU A 105 8.64 -14.79 5.23
N ILE A 106 8.52 -15.95 5.89
CA ILE A 106 7.31 -16.33 6.63
C ILE A 106 7.00 -15.32 7.75
N TYR A 107 8.03 -14.89 8.48
CA TYR A 107 7.90 -13.89 9.53
C TYR A 107 7.40 -12.55 8.97
N LEU A 108 8.06 -12.01 7.94
CA LEU A 108 7.69 -10.73 7.34
C LEU A 108 6.28 -10.77 6.75
N PHE A 109 5.97 -11.82 5.99
CA PHE A 109 4.65 -11.99 5.40
C PHE A 109 3.57 -12.02 6.47
N ARG A 110 3.73 -12.80 7.55
CA ARG A 110 2.72 -12.90 8.62
C ARG A 110 2.61 -11.61 9.43
N ARG A 111 3.72 -10.96 9.74
CA ARG A 111 3.74 -9.72 10.53
C ARG A 111 3.08 -8.56 9.78
N PHE A 112 3.31 -8.46 8.47
CA PHE A 112 2.81 -7.36 7.65
C PHE A 112 1.56 -7.68 6.82
N LYS A 113 1.04 -8.92 6.90
CA LYS A 113 -0.21 -9.32 6.22
C LYS A 113 -1.37 -8.37 6.51
N PHE A 114 -1.51 -7.95 7.76
CA PHE A 114 -2.56 -7.01 8.15
C PHE A 114 -2.41 -5.65 7.44
N ILE A 115 -1.18 -5.12 7.41
CA ILE A 115 -0.87 -3.83 6.80
C ILE A 115 -1.05 -3.87 5.27
N LEU A 116 -0.62 -4.97 4.64
CA LEU A 116 -0.85 -5.23 3.21
C LEU A 116 -2.36 -5.33 2.89
N ASN A 117 -3.12 -6.07 3.69
CA ASN A 117 -4.56 -6.15 3.48
C ASN A 117 -5.23 -4.78 3.65
N LEU A 118 -4.77 -3.99 4.62
CA LEU A 118 -5.26 -2.63 4.83
C LEU A 118 -4.95 -1.73 3.62
N SER A 119 -3.73 -1.79 3.05
CA SER A 119 -3.38 -0.98 1.87
C SER A 119 -4.27 -1.32 0.67
N VAL A 120 -4.48 -2.61 0.43
CA VAL A 120 -5.36 -3.07 -0.66
C VAL A 120 -6.79 -2.60 -0.44
N ILE A 121 -7.34 -2.70 0.78
CA ILE A 121 -8.69 -2.22 1.09
C ILE A 121 -8.80 -0.71 0.84
N VAL A 122 -7.85 0.08 1.33
CA VAL A 122 -7.83 1.54 1.10
C VAL A 122 -7.77 1.85 -0.39
N THR A 123 -6.92 1.17 -1.15
CA THR A 123 -6.79 1.36 -2.59
C THR A 123 -8.08 1.01 -3.33
N VAL A 124 -8.73 -0.10 -2.98
CA VAL A 124 -10.02 -0.49 -3.57
C VAL A 124 -11.10 0.55 -3.26
N LEU A 125 -11.17 1.06 -2.03
CA LEU A 125 -12.12 2.10 -1.66
C LEU A 125 -11.88 3.38 -2.46
N LEU A 126 -10.63 3.84 -2.57
CA LEU A 126 -10.27 5.01 -3.37
C LEU A 126 -10.59 4.82 -4.85
N LEU A 127 -10.34 3.63 -5.39
CA LEU A 127 -10.66 3.30 -6.78
C LEU A 127 -12.17 3.32 -7.04
N VAL A 128 -12.96 2.69 -6.17
CA VAL A 128 -14.42 2.68 -6.28
C VAL A 128 -14.97 4.09 -6.18
N LEU A 129 -14.56 4.87 -5.17
CA LEU A 129 -15.00 6.25 -4.99
C LEU A 129 -14.57 7.13 -6.16
N GLY A 130 -13.32 7.04 -6.60
CA GLY A 130 -12.82 7.79 -7.76
C GLY A 130 -13.60 7.45 -9.03
N THR A 131 -13.96 6.17 -9.23
CA THR A 131 -14.74 5.74 -10.39
C THR A 131 -16.19 6.24 -10.32
N ILE A 132 -16.81 6.24 -9.13
CA ILE A 132 -18.15 6.81 -8.93
C ILE A 132 -18.13 8.32 -9.20
N ILE A 133 -17.16 9.06 -8.66
CA ILE A 133 -16.98 10.49 -8.91
C ILE A 133 -16.76 10.74 -10.40
N TRP A 134 -15.98 9.89 -11.07
CA TRP A 134 -15.73 10.04 -12.50
C TRP A 134 -16.96 9.77 -13.37
N GLY A 135 -17.78 8.78 -13.00
CA GLY A 135 -18.99 8.44 -13.75
C GLY A 135 -20.18 9.35 -13.49
N TYR A 136 -20.32 9.88 -12.27
CA TYR A 136 -21.54 10.53 -11.79
C TYR A 136 -21.29 11.86 -11.04
N GLY A 137 -20.08 12.43 -11.16
CA GLY A 137 -19.65 13.59 -10.39
C GLY A 137 -20.45 14.86 -10.66
N ASP A 138 -20.98 15.01 -11.87
CA ASP A 138 -21.84 16.10 -12.31
C ASP A 138 -23.23 16.05 -11.64
N LEU A 139 -23.83 14.85 -11.54
CA LEU A 139 -25.16 14.66 -10.94
C LEU A 139 -25.26 15.07 -9.47
N PHE A 140 -24.14 15.13 -8.74
CA PHE A 140 -24.15 15.57 -7.34
C PHE A 140 -24.29 17.09 -7.16
N PHE A 141 -24.13 17.86 -8.24
CA PHE A 141 -24.09 19.32 -8.21
C PHE A 141 -25.04 19.99 -9.23
N GLU A 142 -25.95 19.22 -9.84
CA GLU A 142 -27.11 19.76 -10.58
C GLU A 142 -28.25 20.22 -9.67
#